data_AF-A0A8J7LJR0-F1
#
_entry.id   AF-A0A8J7LJR0-F1
#
_cell.length_a   1.000
_cell.length_b   1.000
_cell.length_c   1.000
_cell.angle_alpha   90.00
_cell.angle_beta   90.00
_cell.angle_gamma   90.00
#
_symmetry.space_group_name_H-M   'P 1'
#
loop_
_entity.id
_entity.type
_entity.pdbx_description
1 polymer ?
#
loop_
_entity_poly.entity_id
_entity_poly.type
_entity_poly.pdbx_seq_one_letter_code
_entity_poly.pdbx_strand_id
1 'polypeptide(L)' 'MSSQLVSLKLQVRPNDLDSLGHVNNATVLEYLETGRWDWLKQHNINIKQKIVPVVARIEVNYRKEILLEDVIVNTKLT' A
#
# COMPACT_ATOMS: atom_id res chain seq x y z
N MET A 1 6.32 -11.81 17.63
CA MET A 1 6.69 -10.47 17.10
C MET A 1 5.45 -9.61 17.20
N SER A 2 5.56 -8.38 17.74
CA SER A 2 4.39 -7.49 17.91
C SER A 2 3.81 -7.13 16.54
N SER A 3 2.52 -7.37 16.34
CA SER A 3 1.74 -7.06 15.12
C SER A 3 1.43 -5.56 15.02
N GLN A 4 2.46 -4.72 15.12
CA GLN A 4 2.27 -3.28 15.23
C GLN A 4 1.71 -2.70 13.93
N LEU A 5 0.68 -1.88 14.07
CA LEU A 5 0.09 -1.12 12.97
C LEU A 5 1.06 -0.02 12.53
N VAL A 6 1.34 0.03 11.23
CA VAL A 6 2.09 1.11 10.59
C VAL A 6 1.14 1.90 9.70
N SER A 7 1.17 3.22 9.82
CA SER A 7 0.34 4.14 9.02
C SER A 7 1.25 5.00 8.13
N LEU A 8 1.06 4.89 6.82
CA LEU A 8 1.78 5.66 5.82
C LEU A 8 0.82 6.65 5.16
N LYS A 9 1.16 7.94 5.18
CA LYS A 9 0.41 8.98 4.46
C LYS A 9 0.96 9.10 3.03
N LEU A 10 0.08 9.00 2.04
CA LEU A 10 0.40 9.18 0.62
C LEU A 10 -0.46 10.30 0.05
N GLN A 11 0.10 11.05 -0.90
CA GLN A 11 -0.65 12.02 -1.69
C GLN A 11 -1.11 11.36 -2.99
N VAL A 12 -2.41 11.44 -3.30
CA VAL A 12 -2.91 11.03 -4.61
C VAL A 12 -2.44 12.01 -5.67
N ARG A 13 -1.85 11.49 -6.75
CA ARG A 13 -1.36 12.28 -7.87
C ARG A 13 -2.41 12.31 -8.98
N PRO A 14 -2.46 13.37 -9.82
CA PRO A 14 -3.35 13.40 -10.98
C PRO A 14 -3.19 12.19 -11.91
N ASN A 15 -1.97 11.64 -12.02
CA ASN A 15 -1.68 10.46 -12.84
C ASN A 15 -2.19 9.14 -12.23
N ASP A 16 -2.58 9.16 -10.95
CA ASP A 16 -3.13 7.99 -10.28
C ASP A 16 -4.63 7.82 -10.59
N LEU A 17 -5.26 8.88 -11.11
CA LEU A 17 -6.68 8.89 -11.49
C LEU A 17 -6.90 8.23 -12.85
N ASP A 18 -7.99 7.48 -12.96
CA ASP A 18 -8.49 6.98 -14.23
C ASP A 18 -9.40 7.99 -14.95
N SER A 19 -9.95 7.59 -16.09
CA SER A 19 -10.84 8.44 -16.91
C SER A 19 -12.16 8.81 -16.20
N LEU A 20 -12.51 8.17 -15.09
CA LEU A 20 -13.69 8.49 -14.28
C LEU A 20 -13.37 9.49 -13.16
N GLY A 21 -12.11 9.88 -12.99
CA GLY A 21 -11.69 10.88 -12.00
C GLY A 21 -11.41 10.31 -10.60
N HIS A 22 -11.36 8.99 -10.46
CA HIS A 22 -11.02 8.30 -9.22
C HIS A 22 -9.70 7.56 -9.37
N VAL A 23 -9.03 7.26 -8.25
CA VAL A 23 -7.83 6.43 -8.30
C VAL A 23 -8.13 5.09 -8.94
N ASN A 24 -7.33 4.73 -9.93
CA ASN A 24 -7.44 3.46 -10.62
C ASN A 24 -7.32 2.29 -9.64
N ASN A 25 -8.12 1.25 -9.82
CA ASN A 25 -8.15 0.08 -8.93
C ASN A 25 -6.78 -0.62 -8.80
N ALA A 26 -5.98 -0.68 -9.87
CA ALA A 26 -4.63 -1.23 -9.85
C ALA A 26 -3.66 -0.33 -9.07
N THR A 27 -3.79 0.99 -9.20
CA THR A 27 -2.98 1.96 -8.44
C THR A 27 -3.20 1.83 -6.93
N VAL A 28 -4.41 1.47 -6.49
CA VAL A 28 -4.67 1.13 -5.08
C VAL A 28 -3.77 -0.02 -4.61
N LEU A 29 -3.49 -1.01 -5.45
CA LEU A 29 -2.58 -2.12 -5.09
C LEU A 29 -1.15 -1.63 -4.88
N GLU A 30 -0.70 -0.65 -5.67
CA GLU A 30 0.61 0.00 -5.52
C GLU A 30 0.70 0.80 -4.21
N TYR A 31 -0.39 1.48 -3.81
CA TYR A 31 -0.44 2.13 -2.50
C TYR A 31 -0.32 1.11 -1.35
N LEU A 32 -1.05 0.00 -1.44
CA LEU A 32 -0.97 -1.10 -0.47
C LEU A 32 0.42 -1.75 -0.45
N GLU A 33 1.06 -1.88 -1.60
CA GLU A 33 2.45 -2.34 -1.70
C GLU A 33 3.42 -1.37 -1.03
N THR A 34 3.28 -0.07 -1.29
CA THR A 34 4.10 0.96 -0.65
C THR A 34 3.96 0.88 0.88
N GLY A 35 2.75 0.65 1.39
CA GLY A 35 2.52 0.39 2.82
C GLY A 35 3.24 -0.86 3.35
N ARG A 36 3.29 -1.95 2.58
CA ARG A 36 4.08 -3.15 2.93
C ARG A 36 5.58 -2.85 2.98
N TRP A 37 6.11 -2.11 2.01
CA TRP A 37 7.52 -1.71 2.00
C TRP A 37 7.86 -0.83 3.21
N ASP A 38 6.99 0.12 3.56
CA ASP A 38 7.19 0.96 4.74
C ASP A 38 7.14 0.14 6.04
N TRP A 39 6.20 -0.80 6.15
CA TRP A 39 6.13 -1.72 7.30
C TRP A 39 7.41 -2.56 7.44
N LEU A 40 7.90 -3.16 6.35
CA LEU A 40 9.15 -3.94 6.37
C LEU A 40 10.35 -3.08 6.79
N LYS A 41 10.43 -1.85 6.27
CA LYS A 41 11.48 -0.88 6.60
C LYS A 41 11.45 -0.52 8.09
N GLN A 42 10.28 -0.23 8.65
CA GLN A 42 10.12 0.11 10.08
C GLN A 42 10.47 -1.04 11.02
N HIS A 43 10.40 -2.29 10.54
CA HIS A 43 10.77 -3.48 11.31
C HIS A 43 12.20 -3.98 10.98
N ASN A 44 13.02 -3.17 10.31
CA ASN A 44 14.38 -3.50 9.90
C ASN A 44 14.51 -4.80 9.08
N ILE A 45 13.44 -5.21 8.38
CA ILE A 45 13.46 -6.39 7.50
C ILE A 45 14.13 -5.99 6.19
N ASN A 46 15.42 -6.30 6.11
CA ASN A 46 16.27 -5.85 5.01
C ASN A 46 16.29 -6.87 3.88
N ILE A 47 15.79 -6.49 2.69
CA ILE A 47 15.75 -7.35 1.49
C ILE A 47 17.13 -7.37 0.79
N LYS A 48 18.20 -7.30 1.57
CA LYS A 48 19.56 -7.10 1.05
C LYS A 48 20.27 -8.35 0.56
N GLN A 49 19.68 -9.55 0.54
CA GLN A 49 20.31 -10.73 -0.09
C GLN A 49 19.39 -11.95 -0.28
N LYS A 50 19.51 -12.58 -1.46
CA LYS A 50 19.07 -13.92 -1.94
C LYS A 50 17.59 -14.30 -1.83
N ILE A 51 16.82 -13.74 -0.90
CA ILE A 51 15.40 -14.05 -0.70
C ILE A 51 14.61 -12.75 -0.71
N VAL A 52 13.65 -12.65 -1.63
CA VAL A 52 12.79 -11.49 -1.84
C VAL A 52 11.35 -11.94 -1.59
N PRO A 53 10.55 -11.21 -0.78
CA PRO A 53 9.15 -11.53 -0.61
C PRO A 53 8.40 -11.29 -1.93
N VAL A 54 7.53 -12.22 -2.29
CA VAL A 54 6.63 -12.09 -3.44
C VAL A 54 5.18 -12.19 -2.97
N VAL A 55 4.28 -11.44 -3.62
CA VAL A 55 2.85 -11.53 -3.33
C VAL A 55 2.28 -12.78 -4.00
N ALA A 56 1.94 -13.79 -3.19
CA ALA A 56 1.32 -15.02 -3.69
C ALA A 56 -0.20 -14.89 -3.92
N ARG A 57 -0.86 -14.01 -3.15
CA ARG A 57 -2.30 -13.75 -3.24
C ARG A 57 -2.60 -12.35 -2.74
N ILE A 58 -3.53 -11.67 -3.38
CA ILE A 58 -4.09 -10.41 -2.92
C ILE A 58 -5.62 -10.44 -3.05
N GLU A 59 -6.30 -9.95 -2.02
CA GLU A 59 -7.74 -9.74 -2.02
C GLU A 59 -8.02 -8.32 -1.56
N VAL A 60 -8.83 -7.60 -2.33
CA VAL A 60 -9.17 -6.22 -2.02
C VAL A 60 -10.68 -6.03 -2.12
N ASN A 61 -11.24 -5.43 -1.08
CA ASN A 61 -12.64 -5.01 -1.03
C ASN A 61 -12.70 -3.49 -1.17
N TYR A 62 -13.07 -3.00 -2.35
CA TYR A 62 -13.25 -1.57 -2.61
C TYR A 62 -14.61 -1.12 -2.05
N ARG A 63 -14.59 -0.26 -1.02
CA ARG A 63 -15.80 0.20 -0.34
C ARG A 63 -16.23 1.62 -0.71
N LYS A 64 -15.27 2.46 -1.07
CA LYS A 64 -15.44 3.84 -1.47
C LYS A 64 -14.34 4.20 -2.46
N GLU A 65 -14.66 5.06 -3.41
CA GLU A 65 -13.66 5.65 -4.31
C GLU A 65 -12.65 6.52 -3.55
N ILE A 66 -11.47 6.69 -4.14
CA ILE A 66 -10.44 7.60 -3.66
C ILE A 66 -10.34 8.73 -4.68
N LEU A 67 -10.43 9.96 -4.18
CA LEU A 67 -10.36 11.19 -4.97
C LEU A 67 -8.95 11.79 -4.91
N LEU A 68 -8.75 12.95 -5.53
CA LEU A 68 -7.51 13.71 -5.49
C LEU A 68 -7.28 14.34 -4.10
N GLU A 69 -6.96 13.50 -3.12
CA GLU A 69 -6.73 13.86 -1.71
C GLU A 69 -5.61 13.02 -1.09
N ASP A 70 -5.20 13.35 0.14
CA ASP A 70 -4.27 12.51 0.88
C ASP A 70 -4.96 11.24 1.39
N VAL A 71 -4.28 10.10 1.27
CA VAL A 71 -4.74 8.81 1.79
C VAL A 71 -3.81 8.27 2.86
N ILE A 72 -4.37 7.46 3.76
CA ILE A 72 -3.61 6.75 4.79
C ILE A 72 -3.66 5.26 4.49
N VAL A 73 -2.49 4.66 4.27
CA VAL A 73 -2.31 3.22 4.12
C VAL A 73 -1.92 2.63 5.46
N ASN A 74 -2.79 1.76 5.97
CA ASN A 74 -2.61 1.08 7.25
C ASN A 74 -2.15 -0.37 7.00
N THR A 75 -0.96 -0.72 7.50
CA THR A 75 -0.36 -2.04 7.29
C THR A 75 -0.10 -2.71 8.63
N LYS A 76 -0.54 -3.96 8.76
CA LYS A 76 -0.25 -4.83 9.90
C LYS A 76 0.01 -6.25 9.43
N LEU A 77 0.94 -6.94 10.09
CA LEU A 77 1.08 -8.39 9.96
C LEU A 77 0.06 -9.06 10.89
N THR A 78 -0.81 -9.91 10.33
CA THR A 78 -1.84 -10.66 11.07
C THR A 78 -1.52 -12.14 11.12
#